data_AF-A0A0X3XN85-F1
#
_entry.id   AF-A0A0X3XN85-F1
#
_cell.length_a   1.000
_cell.length_b   1.000
_cell.length_c   1.000
_cell.angle_alpha   90.00
_cell.angle_beta   90.00
_cell.angle_gamma   90.00
#
_symmetry.space_group_name_H-M   'P 1'
#
loop_
_entity.id
_entity.type
_entity.pdbx_description
1 polymer ?
#
loop_
_entity_poly.entity_id
_entity_poly.type
_entity_poly.pdbx_seq_one_letter_code
_entity_poly.pdbx_strand_id
1 'polypeptide(L)'
;MGLPAFTGAEMSLVAVAEQGLTELTAEEVWGDGGSSPYYLLGTWLDGRIVLHGDSGAVHRLPAEGEEDDSDPQVAASLGQFVTMLQNYISGRCLLPMASSRTEREDVRDEIEDSLTAIDEGGGASRAWTYALHDND
;
A
#
# COMPACT_ATOMS: atom_id res chain seq x y z
N MET A 1 -6.67 16.57 -24.08
CA MET A 1 -6.67 15.18 -23.62
C MET A 1 -5.44 15.01 -22.75
N GLY A 2 -5.53 15.39 -21.48
CA GLY A 2 -4.44 15.18 -20.52
C GLY A 2 -4.64 13.81 -19.89
N LEU A 3 -3.66 12.93 -20.03
CA LEU A 3 -3.61 11.73 -19.20
C LEU A 3 -3.50 12.19 -17.74
N PRO A 4 -4.14 11.50 -16.78
CA PRO A 4 -3.95 11.80 -15.37
C PRO A 4 -2.46 11.65 -15.03
N ALA A 5 -1.83 12.76 -14.64
CA ALA A 5 -0.53 12.73 -14.00
C ALA A 5 -0.80 12.52 -12.51
N PHE A 6 -0.34 11.39 -11.97
CA PHE A 6 -0.37 11.15 -10.53
C PHE A 6 0.72 12.01 -9.89
N THR A 7 0.38 13.24 -9.49
CA THR A 7 1.28 14.08 -8.71
C THR A 7 0.76 14.16 -7.29
N GLY A 8 1.32 13.30 -6.43
CA GLY A 8 1.00 13.16 -5.00
C GLY A 8 0.54 11.74 -4.66
N ALA A 9 1.31 11.00 -3.86
CA ALA A 9 1.06 9.61 -3.43
C ALA A 9 1.27 8.49 -4.48
N GLU A 10 2.28 8.60 -5.35
CA GLU A 10 2.65 7.48 -6.24
C GLU A 10 3.32 6.35 -5.44
N MET A 11 2.64 5.21 -5.34
CA MET A 11 3.27 3.97 -4.89
C MET A 11 4.29 3.53 -5.95
N SER A 12 5.54 3.32 -5.54
CA SER A 12 6.63 2.89 -6.43
C SER A 12 7.08 1.49 -6.08
N LEU A 13 7.04 0.56 -7.04
CA LEU A 13 7.69 -0.74 -6.95
C LEU A 13 9.02 -0.68 -7.68
N VAL A 14 10.12 -0.99 -6.99
CA VAL A 14 11.46 -0.90 -7.57
C VAL A 14 11.83 -2.25 -8.18
N ALA A 15 11.87 -2.33 -9.51
CA ALA A 15 12.44 -3.48 -10.20
C ALA A 15 13.97 -3.41 -10.12
N VAL A 16 14.58 -4.35 -9.39
CA VAL A 16 16.05 -4.44 -9.34
C VAL A 16 16.51 -5.28 -10.53
N ALA A 17 17.28 -4.66 -11.44
CA ALA A 17 17.98 -5.34 -12.52
C ALA A 17 19.13 -6.19 -11.96
N GLU A 18 19.41 -7.37 -12.53
CA GLU A 18 20.48 -8.37 -12.22
C GLU A 18 20.72 -8.79 -10.75
N GLN A 19 20.48 -7.94 -9.77
CA GLN A 19 20.43 -8.21 -8.34
C GLN A 19 18.96 -8.44 -7.94
N GLY A 20 18.71 -9.38 -7.03
CA GLY A 20 17.37 -9.66 -6.51
C GLY A 20 16.81 -8.52 -5.64
N LEU A 21 15.70 -8.77 -4.93
CA LEU A 21 15.16 -7.83 -3.96
C LEU A 21 16.18 -7.55 -2.85
N THR A 22 16.24 -6.30 -2.38
CA THR A 22 17.06 -5.93 -1.22
C THR A 22 16.52 -6.63 0.03
N GLU A 23 17.30 -7.54 0.60
CA GLU A 23 17.03 -8.20 1.87
C GLU A 23 17.30 -7.23 3.03
N LEU A 24 16.44 -7.26 4.05
CA LEU A 24 16.49 -6.49 5.28
C LEU A 24 16.33 -7.43 6.47
N THR A 25 17.03 -7.17 7.56
CA THR A 25 16.84 -7.88 8.82
C THR A 25 15.61 -7.37 9.57
N ALA A 26 15.05 -8.18 10.48
CA ALA A 26 13.98 -7.73 11.37
C ALA A 26 14.41 -6.53 12.23
N GLU A 27 15.69 -6.43 12.58
CA GLU A 27 16.23 -5.29 13.33
C GLU A 27 16.17 -4.00 12.49
N GLU A 28 16.43 -4.05 11.19
CA GLU A 28 16.32 -2.90 10.28
C GLU A 28 14.87 -2.47 9.97
N VAL A 29 13.90 -3.36 10.20
CA VAL A 29 12.48 -3.14 9.91
C VAL A 29 11.72 -2.72 11.17
N TRP A 30 11.92 -3.41 12.29
CA TRP A 30 11.17 -3.24 13.55
C TRP A 30 12.03 -2.85 14.75
N GLY A 31 13.37 -2.86 14.62
CA GLY A 31 14.26 -2.68 15.76
C GLY A 31 14.28 -3.87 16.73
N ASP A 32 13.80 -5.04 16.30
CA ASP A 32 13.77 -6.26 17.10
C ASP A 32 14.62 -7.40 16.51
N GLY A 33 14.74 -8.50 17.25
CA GLY A 33 15.56 -9.65 16.89
C GLY A 33 14.81 -10.77 16.13
N GLY A 34 13.76 -10.45 15.37
CA GLY A 34 13.02 -11.42 14.57
C GLY A 34 13.93 -12.29 13.69
N SER A 35 13.57 -13.57 13.51
CA SER A 35 14.43 -14.57 12.85
C SER A 35 14.38 -14.55 11.33
N SER A 36 13.33 -13.95 10.76
CA SER A 36 12.99 -14.07 9.35
C SER A 36 13.30 -12.77 8.61
N PRO A 37 13.86 -12.83 7.39
CA PRO A 37 14.20 -11.62 6.66
C PRO A 37 12.96 -10.94 6.08
N TYR A 38 13.14 -9.68 5.72
CA TYR A 38 12.20 -8.90 4.95
C TYR A 38 12.83 -8.53 3.61
N TYR A 39 12.00 -8.22 2.61
CA TYR A 39 12.45 -7.80 1.30
C TYR A 39 11.81 -6.48 0.91
N LEU A 40 12.61 -5.48 0.55
CA LEU A 40 12.10 -4.18 0.12
C LEU A 40 11.43 -4.30 -1.25
N LEU A 41 10.14 -3.94 -1.30
CA LEU A 41 9.37 -3.85 -2.55
C LEU A 41 9.41 -2.44 -3.15
N GLY A 42 9.51 -1.42 -2.29
CA GLY A 42 9.58 -0.02 -2.70
C GLY A 42 9.06 0.94 -1.64
N THR A 43 8.37 2.00 -2.06
CA THR A 43 7.89 3.06 -1.16
C THR A 43 6.45 3.46 -1.47
N TRP A 44 5.71 3.86 -0.43
CA TRP A 44 4.35 4.38 -0.52
C TRP A 44 4.05 5.34 0.63
N LEU A 45 3.58 6.55 0.29
CA LEU A 45 3.39 7.67 1.24
C LEU A 45 4.68 7.92 2.04
N ASP A 46 5.83 8.00 1.36
CA ASP A 46 7.18 8.12 1.94
C ASP A 46 7.62 6.98 2.89
N GLY A 47 6.73 6.04 3.19
CA GLY A 47 7.00 4.83 3.97
C GLY A 47 7.55 3.71 3.09
N ARG A 48 8.31 2.79 3.69
CA ARG A 48 8.85 1.62 2.98
C ARG A 48 7.81 0.50 2.90
N ILE A 49 7.70 -0.14 1.74
CA ILE A 49 6.89 -1.36 1.57
C ILE A 49 7.82 -2.57 1.61
N VAL A 50 7.57 -3.48 2.54
CA VAL A 50 8.40 -4.67 2.75
C VAL A 50 7.57 -5.95 2.72
N LEU A 51 8.15 -7.01 2.18
CA LEU A 51 7.61 -8.37 2.15
C LEU A 51 8.27 -9.19 3.26
N HIS A 52 7.50 -9.76 4.17
CA HIS A 52 8.01 -10.72 5.14
C HIS A 52 8.35 -12.05 4.46
N GLY A 53 9.58 -12.55 4.64
CA GLY A 53 10.11 -13.68 3.89
C GLY A 53 9.39 -15.01 4.12
N ASP A 54 8.91 -15.24 5.35
CA ASP A 54 8.30 -16.53 5.69
C ASP A 54 6.78 -16.55 5.48
N SER A 55 6.08 -15.50 5.92
CA SER A 55 4.61 -15.44 5.79
C SER A 55 4.16 -14.92 4.44
N GLY A 56 5.01 -14.19 3.71
CA GLY A 56 4.64 -13.48 2.50
C GLY A 56 3.76 -12.25 2.74
N ALA A 57 3.51 -11.86 4.00
CA ALA A 57 2.74 -10.68 4.34
C ALA A 57 3.49 -9.41 3.93
N VAL A 58 2.73 -8.42 3.46
CA VAL A 58 3.26 -7.13 3.02
C VAL A 58 2.93 -6.10 4.09
N HIS A 59 3.94 -5.34 4.50
CA HIS A 59 3.83 -4.29 5.49
C HIS A 59 4.25 -2.95 4.92
N ARG A 60 3.63 -1.87 5.40
CA ARG A 60 4.07 -0.49 5.16
C ARG A 60 4.64 0.05 6.46
N LEU A 61 5.94 0.34 6.44
CA LEU A 61 6.61 1.00 7.54
C LEU A 61 6.27 2.50 7.53
N PRO A 62 6.13 3.14 8.69
CA PRO A 62 5.91 4.58 8.77
C PRO A 62 7.05 5.36 8.10
N ALA A 63 6.70 6.52 7.55
CA ALA A 63 7.70 7.48 7.08
C ALA A 63 8.46 8.10 8.28
N GLU A 64 9.62 8.70 8.02
CA GLU A 64 10.36 9.40 9.08
C GLU A 64 9.50 10.50 9.73
N GLY A 65 9.27 10.40 11.03
CA GLY A 65 8.47 11.36 11.80
C GLY A 65 6.97 11.06 11.85
N GLU A 66 6.52 9.96 11.22
CA GLU A 66 5.17 9.43 11.39
C GLU A 66 5.08 8.55 12.64
N GLU A 67 3.92 8.53 13.29
CA GLU A 67 3.67 7.62 14.42
C GLU A 67 3.64 6.17 13.93
N ASP A 68 4.17 5.24 14.73
CA ASP A 68 4.07 3.82 14.42
C ASP A 68 2.60 3.38 14.34
N ASP A 69 2.20 2.86 13.19
CA ASP A 69 0.91 2.20 13.05
C ASP A 69 0.93 0.89 13.86
N SER A 70 -0.08 0.73 14.71
CA SER A 70 -0.23 -0.48 15.53
C SER A 70 -0.48 -1.75 14.71
N ASP A 71 -0.89 -1.59 13.45
CA ASP A 71 -1.07 -2.65 12.47
C ASP A 71 -0.48 -2.23 11.11
N PRO A 72 0.83 -2.47 10.87
CA PRO A 72 1.50 -2.05 9.65
C PRO A 72 1.21 -2.98 8.47
N GLN A 73 0.42 -4.05 8.64
CA GLN A 73 0.12 -4.99 7.57
C GLN A 73 -0.83 -4.35 6.55
N VAL A 74 -0.41 -4.29 5.28
CA VAL A 74 -1.26 -3.80 4.17
C VAL A 74 -1.86 -4.93 3.35
N ALA A 75 -1.31 -6.14 3.46
CA ALA A 75 -1.88 -7.37 2.94
C ALA A 75 -1.24 -8.62 3.59
N ALA A 76 -2.00 -9.70 3.73
CA ALA A 76 -1.58 -10.99 4.28
C ALA A 76 -0.68 -11.79 3.33
N SER A 77 -0.68 -11.44 2.03
CA SER A 77 0.22 -12.05 1.05
C SER A 77 0.58 -11.07 -0.09
N LEU A 78 1.71 -11.30 -0.76
CA LEU A 78 2.09 -10.54 -1.96
C LEU A 78 1.03 -10.62 -3.07
N GLY A 79 0.38 -11.77 -3.24
CA GLY A 79 -0.69 -11.93 -4.24
C GLY A 79 -1.92 -11.09 -3.92
N GLN A 80 -2.34 -11.06 -2.66
CA GLN A 80 -3.42 -10.18 -2.20
C GLN A 80 -3.02 -8.71 -2.34
N PHE A 81 -1.80 -8.34 -1.94
CA PHE A 81 -1.29 -6.97 -2.11
C PHE A 81 -1.40 -6.50 -3.56
N VAL A 82 -0.92 -7.29 -4.52
CA VAL A 82 -0.99 -6.93 -5.95
C VAL A 82 -2.44 -6.81 -6.44
N THR A 83 -3.33 -7.69 -5.98
CA THR A 83 -4.75 -7.66 -6.36
C THR A 83 -5.45 -6.43 -5.80
N MET A 84 -5.25 -6.15 -4.51
CA MET A 84 -5.75 -4.96 -3.82
C MET A 84 -5.26 -3.68 -4.50
N LEU A 85 -3.96 -3.64 -4.82
CA LEU A 85 -3.35 -2.53 -5.51
C LEU A 85 -3.95 -2.27 -6.91
N GLN A 86 -4.22 -3.32 -7.68
CA GLN A 86 -4.86 -3.20 -8.99
C GLN A 86 -6.27 -2.61 -8.87
N ASN A 87 -7.06 -3.07 -7.90
CA ASN A 87 -8.40 -2.53 -7.64
C ASN A 87 -8.32 -1.08 -7.16
N TYR A 88 -7.39 -0.78 -6.28
CA TYR A 88 -7.12 0.56 -5.76
C TYR A 88 -6.79 1.56 -6.89
N ILE A 89 -5.82 1.22 -7.75
CA ILE A 89 -5.43 2.07 -8.89
C ILE A 89 -6.60 2.25 -9.85
N SER A 90 -7.36 1.18 -10.12
CA SER A 90 -8.52 1.22 -11.02
C SER A 90 -9.60 2.16 -10.48
N GLY A 91 -9.97 2.04 -9.21
CA GLY A 91 -10.93 2.94 -8.58
C GLY A 91 -10.44 4.37 -8.49
N ARG A 92 -9.15 4.61 -8.17
CA ARG A 92 -8.57 5.95 -8.19
C ARG A 92 -8.60 6.61 -9.56
N CYS A 93 -8.48 5.84 -10.64
CA CYS A 93 -8.67 6.37 -11.99
C CYS A 93 -10.12 6.82 -12.25
N LEU A 94 -11.10 6.24 -11.57
CA LEU A 94 -12.53 6.61 -11.65
C LEU A 94 -12.87 7.89 -10.88
N LEU A 95 -12.15 8.21 -9.80
CA LEU A 95 -12.43 9.40 -8.98
C LEU A 95 -12.48 10.73 -9.77
N PRO A 96 -11.54 11.05 -10.68
CA PRO A 96 -11.61 12.26 -11.50
C PRO A 96 -12.72 12.23 -12.56
N MET A 97 -13.27 11.05 -12.88
CA MET A 97 -14.35 10.88 -13.86
C MET A 97 -15.74 11.04 -13.24
N ALA A 98 -15.85 10.94 -11.92
CA ALA A 98 -17.10 11.11 -11.20
C ALA A 98 -17.66 12.53 -11.34
N SER A 99 -18.95 12.62 -11.64
CA SER A 99 -19.66 13.87 -11.97
C SER A 99 -20.21 14.61 -10.75
N SER A 100 -20.23 13.97 -9.58
CA SER A 100 -20.83 14.52 -8.36
C SER A 100 -20.02 14.17 -7.11
N ARG A 101 -20.36 14.78 -5.97
CA ARG A 101 -19.75 14.43 -4.68
C ARG A 101 -20.18 13.02 -4.25
N THR A 102 -21.46 12.69 -4.37
CA THR A 102 -22.00 11.37 -4.05
C THR A 102 -21.34 10.29 -4.89
N GLU A 103 -21.17 10.51 -6.19
CA GLU A 103 -20.47 9.51 -7.04
C GLU A 103 -18.99 9.34 -6.66
N ARG A 104 -18.32 10.40 -6.17
CA ARG A 104 -16.97 10.27 -5.60
C ARG A 104 -16.97 9.51 -4.28
N GLU A 105 -17.96 9.72 -3.43
CA GLU A 105 -18.18 8.96 -2.20
C GLU A 105 -18.40 7.47 -2.54
N ASP A 106 -19.32 7.16 -3.45
CA ASP A 106 -19.61 5.78 -3.90
C ASP A 106 -18.36 5.08 -4.48
N VAL A 107 -17.53 5.79 -5.25
CA VAL A 107 -16.28 5.22 -5.77
C VAL A 107 -15.27 4.95 -4.66
N ARG A 108 -15.17 5.80 -3.63
CA ARG A 108 -14.28 5.56 -2.48
C ARG A 108 -14.78 4.37 -1.67
N ASP A 109 -16.07 4.30 -1.40
CA ASP A 109 -16.70 3.19 -0.67
C ASP A 109 -16.47 1.87 -1.41
N GLU A 110 -16.67 1.83 -2.73
CA GLU A 110 -16.39 0.63 -3.54
C GLU A 110 -14.91 0.22 -3.50
N ILE A 111 -13.97 1.17 -3.47
CA ILE A 111 -12.55 0.84 -3.29
C ILE A 111 -12.33 0.18 -1.93
N GLU A 112 -12.83 0.78 -0.85
CA GLU A 112 -12.65 0.28 0.52
C GLU A 112 -13.30 -1.10 0.72
N ASP A 113 -14.52 -1.29 0.20
CA ASP A 113 -15.24 -2.57 0.21
C ASP A 113 -14.47 -3.64 -0.58
N SER A 114 -13.91 -3.28 -1.74
CA SER A 114 -13.13 -4.21 -2.57
C SER A 114 -11.84 -4.65 -1.87
N LEU A 115 -11.13 -3.73 -1.21
CA LEU A 115 -9.93 -4.04 -0.44
C LEU A 115 -10.26 -5.02 0.70
N THR A 116 -11.29 -4.71 1.48
CA THR A 116 -11.77 -5.53 2.60
C THR A 116 -12.23 -6.91 2.15
N ALA A 117 -12.86 -7.01 0.98
CA ALA A 117 -13.31 -8.29 0.41
C ALA A 117 -12.13 -9.20 -0.01
N ILE A 118 -10.99 -8.63 -0.39
CA ILE A 118 -9.78 -9.39 -0.75
C ILE A 118 -8.99 -9.79 0.50
N ASP A 119 -8.86 -8.87 1.43
CA ASP A 119 -8.15 -9.05 2.69
C ASP A 119 -8.72 -8.10 3.74
N GLU A 120 -9.50 -8.65 4.67
CA GLU A 120 -10.14 -7.87 5.73
C GLU A 120 -9.10 -7.18 6.63
N GLY A 121 -8.00 -7.86 6.97
CA GLY A 121 -6.95 -7.31 7.83
C GLY A 121 -6.13 -6.26 7.09
N GLY A 122 -5.60 -6.60 5.91
CA GLY A 122 -4.83 -5.67 5.09
C GLY A 122 -5.64 -4.47 4.58
N GLY A 123 -6.92 -4.67 4.27
CA GLY A 123 -7.83 -3.64 3.78
C GLY A 123 -8.16 -2.58 4.83
N ALA A 124 -8.11 -2.94 6.11
CA ALA A 124 -8.28 -2.00 7.22
C ALA A 124 -7.07 -1.08 7.43
N SER A 125 -5.94 -1.32 6.74
CA SER A 125 -4.74 -0.52 6.90
C SER A 125 -4.95 0.94 6.49
N ARG A 126 -4.49 1.86 7.35
CA ARG A 126 -4.56 3.30 7.13
C ARG A 126 -3.79 3.76 5.90
N ALA A 127 -2.83 2.98 5.42
CA ALA A 127 -2.10 3.27 4.19
C ALA A 127 -3.05 3.40 2.98
N TRP A 128 -4.08 2.55 2.90
CA TRP A 128 -5.09 2.61 1.83
C TRP A 128 -6.00 3.82 1.95
N THR A 129 -6.55 4.04 3.14
CA THR A 129 -7.57 5.07 3.38
C THR A 129 -7.00 6.49 3.44
N TYR A 130 -5.82 6.68 4.05
CA TYR A 130 -5.17 7.99 4.10
C TYR A 130 -4.97 8.56 2.69
N ALA A 131 -4.38 7.77 1.78
CA ALA A 131 -4.15 8.21 0.41
C ALA A 131 -5.45 8.51 -0.38
N LEU A 132 -6.59 7.91 -0.02
CA LEU A 132 -7.89 8.14 -0.67
C LEU A 132 -8.58 9.44 -0.24
N HIS A 133 -8.37 9.84 1.02
CA HIS A 133 -9.08 10.97 1.63
C HIS A 133 -8.20 12.22 1.82
N ASP A 134 -6.87 12.10 1.81
CA ASP A 134 -5.93 13.23 2.03
C ASP A 134 -5.82 14.21 0.83
N ASN A 135 -6.48 13.93 -0.29
CA ASN A 135 -6.44 14.76 -1.51
C ASN A 135 -7.74 15.57 -1.77
N ASP A 136 -8.59 15.79 -0.76
CA ASP A 136 -9.78 16.67 -0.87
C ASP A 136 -9.46 18.16 -0.61
#